data_AF-A0A1C0Z2P3-F1
#
_entry.id   AF-A0A1C0Z2P3-F1
#
_cell.length_a   1.000
_cell.length_b   1.000
_cell.length_c   1.000
_cell.angle_alpha   90.00
_cell.angle_beta   90.00
_cell.angle_gamma   90.00
#
_symmetry.space_group_name_H-M   'P 1'
#
loop_
_entity.id
_entity.type
_entity.pdbx_description
1 polymer ?
#
loop_
_entity_poly.entity_id
_entity_poly.type
_entity_poly.pdbx_seq_one_letter_code
_entity_poly.pdbx_strand_id
1 'polypeptide(L)'
;MLKKVIVSCIAFLVCVAFYLPNTSHAKLADGVYTIEYQVNAYGKDSPSVGNDYFLKPAKLTVKDGKMTAEMTVKNAAWVVKLEPPGYKLINENKAADQRTFQMDVAALNKAIVVPMRIEIPNLEYYHSYNVDFVFDEAKAKKTGDVVASTKPVTTTPAVSTTTAATSSATAEVAKQLQEAQKKAEAKPIESTSTTKPATTSTTAKTTAATTTTKTQVKNPQTSDELPYVALLLLVASAFVIVRLRKQTA
;
A
#
# COMPACT_ATOMS: atom_id res chain seq x y z
N MET A 1 -29.39 -43.27 -8.71
CA MET A 1 -28.71 -42.71 -7.51
C MET A 1 -27.75 -41.57 -7.83
N LEU A 2 -27.13 -41.56 -9.02
CA LEU A 2 -26.19 -40.52 -9.48
C LEU A 2 -26.74 -39.06 -9.43
N LYS A 3 -28.00 -38.84 -9.78
CA LYS A 3 -28.63 -37.50 -9.76
C LYS A 3 -28.76 -36.89 -8.36
N LYS A 4 -28.98 -37.72 -7.32
CA LYS A 4 -29.08 -37.24 -5.91
C LYS A 4 -27.72 -36.88 -5.32
N VAL A 5 -26.66 -37.58 -5.74
CA VAL A 5 -25.27 -37.28 -5.36
C VAL A 5 -24.79 -35.99 -6.01
N ILE A 6 -25.13 -35.76 -7.28
CA ILE A 6 -24.76 -34.51 -7.99
C ILE A 6 -25.45 -33.29 -7.37
N VAL A 7 -26.75 -33.38 -7.04
CA VAL A 7 -27.47 -32.28 -6.38
C VAL A 7 -26.92 -32.02 -4.97
N SER A 8 -26.55 -33.06 -4.22
CA SER A 8 -25.93 -32.93 -2.91
C SER A 8 -24.52 -32.32 -2.98
N CYS A 9 -23.71 -32.67 -3.99
CA CYS A 9 -22.37 -32.08 -4.18
C CYS A 9 -22.45 -30.61 -4.61
N ILE A 10 -23.39 -30.24 -5.47
CA ILE A 10 -23.60 -28.83 -5.88
C ILE A 10 -24.08 -28.00 -4.69
N ALA A 11 -25.01 -28.52 -3.87
CA ALA A 11 -25.46 -27.83 -2.66
C ALA A 11 -24.33 -27.66 -1.63
N PHE A 12 -23.43 -28.64 -1.50
CA PHE A 12 -22.27 -28.56 -0.62
C PHE A 12 -21.20 -27.59 -1.15
N LEU A 13 -20.96 -27.55 -2.46
CA LEU A 13 -20.04 -26.59 -3.11
C LEU A 13 -20.56 -25.15 -3.00
N VAL A 14 -21.88 -24.94 -3.14
CA VAL A 14 -22.51 -23.63 -2.94
C VAL A 14 -22.48 -23.22 -1.47
N CYS A 15 -22.67 -24.14 -0.51
CA CYS A 15 -22.48 -23.81 0.91
C CYS A 15 -21.02 -23.47 1.23
N VAL A 16 -20.03 -24.23 0.75
CA VAL A 16 -18.61 -23.96 1.02
C VAL A 16 -18.16 -22.62 0.41
N ALA A 17 -18.71 -22.22 -0.76
CA ALA A 17 -18.43 -20.92 -1.36
C ALA A 17 -18.99 -19.72 -0.55
N PHE A 18 -20.07 -19.92 0.22
CA PHE A 18 -20.63 -18.92 1.14
C PHE A 18 -20.02 -18.97 2.55
N TYR A 19 -19.30 -20.04 2.90
CA TYR A 19 -18.62 -20.23 4.18
C TYR A 19 -17.10 -20.04 4.12
N LEU A 20 -16.56 -19.48 3.03
CA LEU A 20 -15.21 -18.95 3.06
C LEU A 20 -15.16 -17.86 4.14
N PRO A 21 -14.30 -17.98 5.17
CA PRO A 21 -14.11 -16.89 6.12
C PRO A 21 -13.54 -15.73 5.32
N ASN A 22 -14.35 -14.68 5.12
CA ASN A 22 -13.80 -13.37 4.81
C ASN A 22 -12.82 -13.09 5.95
N THR A 23 -11.53 -13.09 5.64
CA THR A 23 -10.47 -12.87 6.62
C THR A 23 -10.75 -11.55 7.31
N SER A 24 -11.26 -11.65 8.54
CA SER A 24 -11.56 -10.52 9.41
C SER A 24 -10.22 -9.95 9.87
N HIS A 25 -9.60 -9.15 9.00
CA HIS A 25 -8.77 -8.04 9.47
C HIS A 25 -9.62 -7.23 10.44
N ALA A 26 -9.02 -6.69 11.51
CA ALA A 26 -9.74 -5.90 12.51
C ALA A 26 -10.67 -4.91 11.80
N LYS A 27 -11.97 -5.22 11.82
CA LYS A 27 -12.92 -4.59 10.91
C LYS A 27 -13.52 -3.44 11.70
N LEU A 28 -13.07 -2.22 11.40
CA LEU A 28 -13.76 -1.02 11.88
C LEU A 28 -15.26 -1.18 11.60
N ALA A 29 -16.09 -0.86 12.59
CA ALA A 29 -17.54 -0.86 12.39
C ALA A 29 -17.92 0.22 11.37
N ASP A 30 -19.11 0.09 10.78
CA ASP A 30 -19.60 1.11 9.87
C ASP A 30 -19.68 2.48 10.55
N GLY A 31 -19.17 3.50 9.86
CA GLY A 31 -19.06 4.85 10.39
C GLY A 31 -18.13 5.74 9.58
N VAL A 32 -18.08 6.99 10.00
CA VAL A 32 -17.09 7.97 9.55
C VAL A 32 -16.05 8.14 10.64
N TYR A 33 -14.79 8.15 10.25
CA TYR A 33 -13.63 8.23 11.12
C TYR A 33 -12.69 9.34 10.64
N THR A 34 -11.94 9.92 11.56
CA THR A 34 -10.69 10.61 11.23
C THR A 34 -9.54 9.65 11.48
N ILE A 35 -8.58 9.56 10.56
CA ILE A 35 -7.45 8.64 10.65
C ILE A 35 -6.14 9.35 10.31
N GLU A 36 -5.13 9.12 11.14
CA GLU A 36 -3.77 9.56 10.87
C GLU A 36 -3.13 8.65 9.83
N TYR A 37 -2.26 9.22 9.02
CA TYR A 37 -1.52 8.47 8.00
C TYR A 37 -0.19 9.14 7.68
N GLN A 38 0.67 8.40 7.03
CA GLN A 38 1.97 8.86 6.56
C GLN A 38 2.15 8.49 5.09
N VAL A 39 2.83 9.34 4.33
CA VAL A 39 3.19 9.05 2.94
C VAL A 39 4.67 8.75 2.91
N ASN A 40 5.01 7.47 2.87
CA ASN A 40 6.38 6.99 2.90
C ASN A 40 7.03 6.97 1.52
N ALA A 41 8.36 7.01 1.52
CA ALA A 41 9.12 6.69 0.32
C ALA A 41 8.88 5.22 -0.05
N TYR A 42 8.77 4.93 -1.33
CA TYR A 42 8.44 3.58 -1.82
C TYR A 42 9.36 2.50 -1.24
N GLY A 43 8.76 1.47 -0.63
CA GLY A 43 9.45 0.34 -0.01
C GLY A 43 10.23 0.68 1.26
N LYS A 44 9.95 1.83 1.91
CA LYS A 44 10.60 2.26 3.15
C LYS A 44 9.58 2.63 4.22
N ASP A 45 9.99 2.56 5.48
CA ASP A 45 9.19 2.99 6.63
C ASP A 45 9.44 4.46 7.02
N SER A 46 10.14 5.21 6.17
CA SER A 46 10.48 6.62 6.38
C SER A 46 9.58 7.54 5.53
N PRO A 47 9.22 8.74 6.03
CA PRO A 47 8.41 9.68 5.27
C PRO A 47 9.08 10.04 3.95
N SER A 48 8.27 10.18 2.89
CA SER A 48 8.71 10.76 1.62
C SER A 48 8.80 12.28 1.74
N VAL A 49 9.53 12.91 0.81
CA VAL A 49 9.50 14.37 0.61
C VAL A 49 8.07 14.86 0.34
N GLY A 50 7.21 14.01 -0.25
CA GLY A 50 5.81 14.32 -0.51
C GLY A 50 4.94 14.37 0.74
N ASN A 51 5.36 13.80 1.87
CA ASN A 51 4.51 13.62 3.07
C ASN A 51 3.86 14.92 3.56
N ASP A 52 4.59 16.02 3.53
CA ASP A 52 4.15 17.29 4.13
C ASP A 52 3.16 18.05 3.24
N TYR A 53 3.05 17.65 1.98
CA TYR A 53 2.07 18.19 1.03
C TYR A 53 0.70 17.56 1.22
N PHE A 54 0.60 16.41 1.88
CA PHE A 54 -0.66 15.74 2.19
C PHE A 54 -1.15 16.12 3.59
N LEU A 55 -2.33 16.74 3.65
CA LEU A 55 -2.96 17.19 4.89
C LEU A 55 -3.44 16.03 5.76
N LYS A 56 -3.22 16.14 7.06
CA LYS A 56 -3.57 15.13 8.06
C LYS A 56 -4.48 15.75 9.13
N PRO A 57 -5.41 14.97 9.72
CA PRO A 57 -5.75 13.58 9.38
C PRO A 57 -6.57 13.46 8.08
N ALA A 58 -6.71 12.24 7.57
CA ALA A 58 -7.66 11.92 6.51
C ALA A 58 -9.05 11.58 7.10
N LYS A 59 -10.08 11.71 6.28
CA LYS A 59 -11.43 11.23 6.61
C LYS A 59 -11.62 9.84 6.02
N LEU A 60 -11.92 8.85 6.84
CA LEU A 60 -12.17 7.47 6.44
C LEU A 60 -13.66 7.18 6.59
N THR A 61 -14.29 6.62 5.55
CA THR A 61 -15.67 6.12 5.60
C THR A 61 -15.65 4.62 5.48
N VAL A 62 -16.28 3.94 6.44
CA VAL A 62 -16.43 2.48 6.45
C VAL A 62 -17.90 2.16 6.28
N LYS A 63 -18.25 1.45 5.21
CA LYS A 63 -19.63 1.05 4.93
C LYS A 63 -19.67 -0.35 4.33
N ASP A 64 -20.44 -1.25 4.93
CA ASP A 64 -20.61 -2.63 4.46
C ASP A 64 -19.26 -3.36 4.30
N GLY A 65 -18.26 -3.01 5.13
CA GLY A 65 -16.89 -3.52 5.03
C GLY A 65 -16.03 -2.98 3.90
N LYS A 66 -16.50 -2.00 3.12
CA LYS A 66 -15.68 -1.22 2.19
C LYS A 66 -15.20 0.05 2.88
N MET A 67 -13.93 0.40 2.66
CA MET A 67 -13.31 1.58 3.24
C MET A 67 -12.88 2.54 2.15
N THR A 68 -13.19 3.82 2.32
CA THR A 68 -12.74 4.89 1.42
C THR A 68 -12.13 6.02 2.22
N ALA A 69 -10.95 6.48 1.82
CA ALA A 69 -10.25 7.59 2.45
C ALA A 69 -10.34 8.84 1.57
N GLU A 70 -10.83 9.93 2.13
CA GLU A 70 -10.85 11.27 1.56
C GLU A 70 -9.67 12.05 2.14
N MET A 71 -8.81 12.57 1.27
CA MET A 71 -7.58 13.25 1.65
C MET A 71 -7.31 14.45 0.74
N THR A 72 -6.56 15.42 1.28
CA THR A 72 -6.28 16.68 0.60
C THR A 72 -4.79 16.84 0.38
N VAL A 73 -4.41 17.21 -0.83
CA VAL A 73 -3.04 17.57 -1.21
C VAL A 73 -2.94 19.08 -1.45
N LYS A 74 -1.87 19.68 -0.94
CA LYS A 74 -1.44 21.07 -1.17
C LYS A 74 -0.52 21.15 -2.38
N ASN A 75 -0.41 22.34 -2.94
CA ASN A 75 0.34 22.61 -4.16
C ASN A 75 -0.11 21.66 -5.27
N ALA A 76 -1.43 21.51 -5.41
CA ALA A 76 -2.04 20.51 -6.27
C ALA A 76 -1.64 20.68 -7.74
N ALA A 77 -1.29 21.90 -8.16
CA ALA A 77 -0.74 22.19 -9.47
C ALA A 77 0.57 21.43 -9.77
N TRP A 78 1.39 21.12 -8.76
CA TRP A 78 2.62 20.34 -8.94
C TRP A 78 2.35 18.86 -9.16
N VAL A 79 1.20 18.34 -8.68
CA VAL A 79 0.81 16.94 -8.79
C VAL A 79 0.01 16.73 -10.08
N VAL A 80 0.72 16.47 -11.18
CA VAL A 80 0.14 16.30 -12.51
C VAL A 80 -0.56 14.95 -12.66
N LYS A 81 -0.05 13.90 -12.01
CA LYS A 81 -0.65 12.56 -12.03
C LYS A 81 -0.62 11.95 -10.65
N LEU A 82 -1.75 11.38 -10.23
CA LEU A 82 -1.94 10.69 -8.96
C LEU A 82 -2.94 9.55 -9.18
N GLU A 83 -2.50 8.30 -9.01
CA GLU A 83 -3.30 7.13 -9.38
C GLU A 83 -3.50 6.13 -8.24
N PRO A 84 -4.16 6.53 -7.14
CA PRO A 84 -4.50 5.59 -6.09
C PRO A 84 -5.63 4.67 -6.52
N PRO A 85 -5.79 3.50 -5.86
CA PRO A 85 -6.94 2.64 -6.08
C PRO A 85 -8.23 3.41 -5.83
N GLY A 86 -9.22 3.27 -6.73
CA GLY A 86 -10.53 3.93 -6.58
C GLY A 86 -10.49 5.45 -6.65
N TYR A 87 -9.47 6.04 -7.29
CA TYR A 87 -9.32 7.50 -7.37
C TYR A 87 -10.61 8.20 -7.83
N LYS A 88 -11.05 9.17 -7.03
CA LYS A 88 -12.14 10.07 -7.38
C LYS A 88 -11.85 11.47 -6.90
N LEU A 89 -11.94 12.45 -7.79
CA LEU A 89 -11.85 13.86 -7.42
C LEU A 89 -13.12 14.26 -6.65
N ILE A 90 -12.94 14.80 -5.43
CA ILE A 90 -14.05 15.26 -4.57
C ILE A 90 -14.19 16.77 -4.62
N ASN A 91 -13.08 17.49 -4.56
CA ASN A 91 -13.05 18.96 -4.60
C ASN A 91 -11.73 19.48 -5.16
N GLU A 92 -11.76 20.64 -5.79
CA GLU A 92 -10.57 21.39 -6.21
C GLU A 92 -10.71 22.85 -5.80
N ASN A 93 -9.79 23.32 -4.94
CA ASN A 93 -9.72 24.70 -4.49
C ASN A 93 -8.53 25.39 -5.16
N LYS A 94 -8.80 26.09 -6.26
CA LYS A 94 -7.78 26.81 -7.04
C LYS A 94 -7.17 27.98 -6.27
N ALA A 95 -7.91 28.62 -5.37
CA ALA A 95 -7.42 29.77 -4.62
C ALA A 95 -6.36 29.38 -3.58
N ALA A 96 -6.52 28.22 -2.94
CA ALA A 96 -5.58 27.67 -1.97
C ALA A 96 -4.59 26.66 -2.59
N ASP A 97 -4.64 26.45 -3.90
CA ASP A 97 -3.94 25.40 -4.66
C ASP A 97 -4.00 24.03 -3.97
N GLN A 98 -5.23 23.58 -3.70
CA GLN A 98 -5.51 22.33 -3.01
C GLN A 98 -6.48 21.45 -3.80
N ARG A 99 -6.28 20.14 -3.69
CA ARG A 99 -7.16 19.14 -4.29
C ARG A 99 -7.51 18.08 -3.26
N THR A 100 -8.81 17.82 -3.10
CA THR A 100 -9.33 16.74 -2.25
C THR A 100 -9.78 15.60 -3.15
N PHE A 101 -9.27 14.41 -2.88
CA PHE A 101 -9.62 13.21 -3.61
C PHE A 101 -9.94 12.07 -2.65
N GLN A 102 -10.63 11.07 -3.18
CA GLN A 102 -10.96 9.84 -2.50
C GLN A 102 -10.12 8.70 -3.09
N MET A 103 -9.69 7.77 -2.24
CA MET A 103 -9.14 6.47 -2.62
C MET A 103 -9.86 5.32 -1.90
N ASP A 104 -9.83 4.15 -2.50
CA ASP A 104 -10.27 2.90 -1.88
C ASP A 104 -9.16 2.34 -0.98
N VAL A 105 -9.55 1.85 0.20
CA VAL A 105 -8.62 1.28 1.17
C VAL A 105 -8.98 -0.19 1.37
N ALA A 106 -8.10 -1.08 0.89
CA ALA A 106 -8.34 -2.53 1.01
C ALA A 106 -8.08 -3.02 2.44
N ALA A 107 -7.03 -2.52 3.09
CA ALA A 107 -6.66 -2.85 4.46
C ALA A 107 -5.88 -1.69 5.10
N LEU A 108 -6.17 -1.37 6.36
CA LEU A 108 -5.50 -0.27 7.08
C LEU A 108 -4.09 -0.64 7.56
N ASN A 109 -3.84 -1.94 7.75
CA ASN A 109 -2.55 -2.46 8.20
C ASN A 109 -1.57 -2.77 7.04
N LYS A 110 -1.86 -2.30 5.82
CA LYS A 110 -0.98 -2.47 4.66
C LYS A 110 -0.74 -1.13 3.98
N ALA A 111 0.49 -0.95 3.52
CA ALA A 111 0.85 0.17 2.67
C ALA A 111 0.08 0.09 1.34
N ILE A 112 -0.45 1.23 0.90
CA ILE A 112 -1.05 1.39 -0.43
C ILE A 112 -0.03 2.07 -1.32
N VAL A 113 0.47 1.34 -2.31
CA VAL A 113 1.41 1.87 -3.31
C VAL A 113 0.62 2.73 -4.29
N VAL A 114 1.04 3.99 -4.44
CA VAL A 114 0.40 4.96 -5.32
C VAL A 114 1.42 5.58 -6.28
N PRO A 115 1.27 5.39 -7.59
CA PRO A 115 2.04 6.11 -8.60
C PRO A 115 1.70 7.59 -8.60
N MET A 116 2.75 8.42 -8.67
CA MET A 116 2.64 9.87 -8.66
C MET A 116 3.63 10.49 -9.65
N ARG A 117 3.21 11.56 -10.33
CA ARG A 117 4.06 12.40 -11.17
C ARG A 117 4.01 13.84 -10.68
N ILE A 118 5.17 14.38 -10.39
CA ILE A 118 5.36 15.76 -9.97
C ILE A 118 6.09 16.52 -11.07
N GLU A 119 5.53 17.68 -11.41
CA GLU A 119 6.14 18.63 -12.35
C GLU A 119 6.17 20.03 -11.75
N ILE A 120 7.36 20.60 -11.67
CA ILE A 120 7.58 21.99 -11.23
C ILE A 120 8.45 22.66 -12.30
N PRO A 121 7.84 23.27 -13.33
CA PRO A 121 8.59 23.81 -14.47
C PRO A 121 9.65 24.83 -14.08
N ASN A 122 9.36 25.67 -13.08
CA ASN A 122 10.29 26.72 -12.62
C ASN A 122 11.56 26.16 -11.96
N LEU A 123 11.56 24.89 -11.57
CA LEU A 123 12.71 24.19 -10.97
C LEU A 123 13.25 23.08 -11.87
N GLU A 124 12.76 22.98 -13.12
CA GLU A 124 13.05 21.88 -14.05
C GLU A 124 12.86 20.47 -13.43
N TYR A 125 11.92 20.35 -12.49
CA TYR A 125 11.69 19.11 -11.76
C TYR A 125 10.56 18.31 -12.40
N TYR A 126 10.88 17.16 -13.01
CA TYR A 126 9.94 16.30 -13.72
C TYR A 126 10.14 14.84 -13.33
N HIS A 127 9.53 14.40 -12.24
CA HIS A 127 9.76 13.06 -11.71
C HIS A 127 8.46 12.28 -11.57
N SER A 128 8.55 10.99 -11.89
CA SER A 128 7.52 10.00 -11.59
C SER A 128 8.08 8.99 -10.59
N TYR A 129 7.35 8.75 -9.51
CA TYR A 129 7.75 7.82 -8.46
C TYR A 129 6.50 7.19 -7.83
N ASN A 130 6.72 6.10 -7.10
CA ASN A 130 5.70 5.53 -6.24
C ASN A 130 5.86 6.09 -4.83
N VAL A 131 4.76 6.18 -4.10
CA VAL A 131 4.75 6.44 -2.66
C VAL A 131 3.86 5.42 -1.96
N ASP A 132 4.15 5.19 -0.68
CA ASP A 132 3.40 4.25 0.13
C ASP A 132 2.54 5.02 1.14
N PHE A 133 1.22 4.97 0.97
CA PHE A 133 0.29 5.50 1.97
C PHE A 133 0.10 4.47 3.08
N VAL A 134 0.47 4.85 4.30
CA VAL A 134 0.39 3.99 5.49
C VAL A 134 -0.56 4.63 6.50
N PHE A 135 -1.65 3.93 6.82
CA PHE A 135 -2.63 4.39 7.80
C PHE A 135 -2.30 3.89 9.20
N ASP A 136 -2.56 4.72 10.20
CA ASP A 136 -2.42 4.35 11.61
C ASP A 136 -3.81 3.98 12.17
N GLU A 137 -4.15 2.69 12.04
CA GLU A 137 -5.44 2.15 12.49
C GLU A 137 -5.70 2.40 13.98
N ALA A 138 -4.65 2.37 14.82
CA ALA A 138 -4.77 2.62 16.25
C ALA A 138 -5.15 4.08 16.57
N LYS A 139 -4.88 5.01 15.64
CA LYS A 139 -5.26 6.42 15.73
C LYS A 139 -6.58 6.75 15.02
N ALA A 140 -7.30 5.75 14.50
CA ALA A 140 -8.63 5.97 13.96
C ALA A 140 -9.61 6.38 15.07
N LYS A 141 -10.29 7.52 14.90
CA LYS A 141 -11.31 8.03 15.82
C LYS A 141 -12.64 8.13 15.09
N LYS A 142 -13.67 7.44 15.58
CA LYS A 142 -15.03 7.55 15.03
C LYS A 142 -15.57 8.96 15.27
N THR A 143 -16.01 9.63 14.21
CA THR A 143 -16.58 10.98 14.25
C THR A 143 -18.08 11.01 13.94
N GLY A 144 -18.66 9.90 13.48
CA GLY A 144 -20.10 9.81 13.21
C GLY A 144 -20.49 8.49 12.55
N ASP A 145 -21.79 8.34 12.29
CA ASP A 145 -22.33 7.22 11.50
C ASP A 145 -22.34 7.56 10.01
N VAL A 146 -22.46 6.54 9.15
CA VAL A 146 -22.51 6.72 7.70
C VAL A 146 -23.85 7.35 7.30
N VAL A 147 -23.98 8.66 7.44
CA VAL A 147 -25.10 9.40 6.88
C VAL A 147 -24.87 9.49 5.38
N ALA A 148 -25.85 9.03 4.58
CA ALA A 148 -25.78 9.12 3.12
C ALA A 148 -25.62 10.60 2.71
N SER A 149 -24.42 10.99 2.29
CA SER A 149 -24.09 12.38 1.97
C SER A 149 -24.63 12.74 0.59
N THR A 150 -25.87 13.23 0.52
CA THR A 150 -26.33 14.09 -0.58
C THR A 150 -25.82 15.51 -0.37
N LYS A 151 -24.83 15.93 -1.18
CA LYS A 151 -24.32 17.30 -1.36
C LYS A 151 -23.52 17.96 -0.19
N PRO A 152 -22.68 18.97 -0.48
CA PRO A 152 -21.48 19.31 0.28
C PRO A 152 -21.77 20.17 1.51
N VAL A 153 -21.12 19.83 2.62
CA VAL A 153 -21.07 20.68 3.81
C VAL A 153 -20.09 21.83 3.53
N THR A 154 -20.63 22.98 3.15
CA THR A 154 -19.99 24.28 3.34
C THR A 154 -19.86 24.51 4.84
N THR A 155 -18.68 24.24 5.41
CA THR A 155 -18.31 24.79 6.71
C THR A 155 -17.60 26.13 6.47
N THR A 156 -18.37 27.20 6.61
CA THR A 156 -17.87 28.52 6.96
C THR A 156 -17.28 28.45 8.38
N PRO A 157 -15.98 28.74 8.60
CA PRO A 157 -15.55 29.24 9.89
C PRO A 157 -15.79 30.75 9.91
N ALA A 158 -16.47 31.20 10.96
CA ALA A 158 -16.71 32.59 11.24
C ALA A 158 -15.40 33.40 11.26
N VAL A 159 -15.53 34.61 10.71
CA VAL A 159 -14.59 35.73 10.74
C VAL A 159 -14.03 35.94 12.15
N SER A 160 -12.71 36.02 12.26
CA SER A 160 -12.04 36.81 13.30
C SER A 160 -10.97 37.64 12.61
N THR A 161 -11.31 38.92 12.43
CA THR A 161 -10.44 40.01 11.98
C THR A 161 -9.29 40.23 12.94
N THR A 162 -8.05 40.25 12.45
CA THR A 162 -7.04 41.24 12.84
C THR A 162 -6.10 41.50 11.66
N THR A 163 -5.78 42.77 11.49
CA THR A 163 -5.26 43.46 10.32
C THR A 163 -3.73 43.45 10.25
N ALA A 164 -3.24 43.19 9.03
CA ALA A 164 -2.08 43.72 8.28
C ALA A 164 -0.63 43.79 8.84
N ALA A 165 0.26 43.52 7.85
CA ALA A 165 1.65 43.95 7.62
C ALA A 165 2.73 42.92 7.98
N THR A 166 3.81 42.66 7.21
CA THR A 166 4.27 43.02 5.86
C THR A 166 5.56 42.18 5.64
N SER A 167 5.74 41.64 4.43
CA SER A 167 7.02 41.32 3.75
C SER A 167 8.02 40.25 4.27
N SER A 168 8.41 39.40 3.31
CA SER A 168 9.78 38.92 3.05
C SER A 168 10.37 37.79 3.90
N ALA A 169 10.45 36.58 3.31
CA ALA A 169 11.63 35.71 3.37
C ALA A 169 11.51 34.53 2.39
N THR A 170 11.49 34.83 1.09
CA THR A 170 11.89 33.88 0.04
C THR A 170 13.41 33.86 0.02
N ALA A 171 14.06 32.93 0.73
CA ALA A 171 15.51 32.67 0.58
C ALA A 171 16.05 31.38 1.22
N GLU A 172 15.30 30.63 2.03
CA GLU A 172 15.91 29.60 2.90
C GLU A 172 15.30 28.19 2.81
N VAL A 173 15.02 27.71 1.60
CA VAL A 173 14.65 26.29 1.37
C VAL A 173 15.40 25.67 0.18
N ALA A 174 16.39 26.36 -0.40
CA ALA A 174 17.15 25.84 -1.54
C ALA A 174 18.37 24.98 -1.15
N LYS A 175 18.68 24.82 0.15
CA LYS A 175 19.95 24.20 0.60
C LYS A 175 19.83 22.80 1.22
N GLN A 176 18.64 22.22 1.37
CA GLN A 176 18.49 20.87 1.94
C GLN A 176 18.16 19.77 0.92
N LEU A 177 18.00 20.08 -0.37
CA LEU A 177 17.70 19.07 -1.39
C LEU A 177 18.94 18.51 -2.14
N GLN A 178 20.16 18.98 -1.83
CA GLN A 178 21.37 18.59 -2.60
C GLN A 178 22.38 17.71 -1.85
N GLU A 179 22.18 17.39 -0.56
CA GLU A 179 23.19 16.63 0.20
C GLU A 179 22.94 15.11 0.27
N ALA A 180 21.84 14.59 -0.31
CA ALA A 180 21.52 13.16 -0.25
C ALA A 180 22.03 12.31 -1.44
N GLN A 181 22.79 12.88 -2.40
CA GLN A 181 23.17 12.17 -3.63
C GLN A 181 24.65 11.74 -3.75
N LYS A 182 25.47 11.84 -2.70
CA LYS A 182 26.85 11.31 -2.75
C LYS A 182 27.13 10.17 -1.78
N LYS A 183 26.32 9.09 -1.80
CA LYS A 183 26.74 7.76 -1.32
C LYS A 183 25.82 6.62 -1.77
N ALA A 184 25.79 6.31 -3.07
CA ALA A 184 25.40 4.98 -3.56
C ALA A 184 25.73 4.83 -5.05
N GLU A 185 27.01 4.82 -5.41
CA GLU A 185 27.44 4.34 -6.72
C GLU A 185 28.53 3.30 -6.54
N ALA A 186 28.16 2.03 -6.69
CA ALA A 186 29.05 0.91 -7.02
C ALA A 186 28.24 -0.36 -7.35
N LYS A 187 27.60 -0.41 -8.53
CA LYS A 187 27.83 -1.40 -9.60
C LYS A 187 26.68 -1.42 -10.64
N PRO A 188 26.99 -1.63 -11.94
CA PRO A 188 26.10 -1.34 -13.06
C PRO A 188 25.25 -2.55 -13.48
N ILE A 189 24.05 -2.28 -14.00
CA ILE A 189 23.30 -3.22 -14.85
C ILE A 189 23.21 -2.59 -16.24
N GLU A 190 23.91 -3.23 -17.16
CA GLU A 190 23.96 -2.98 -18.59
C GLU A 190 22.77 -3.65 -19.28
N SER A 191 22.12 -2.96 -20.21
CA SER A 191 21.28 -3.55 -21.27
C SER A 191 21.16 -2.57 -22.43
N THR A 192 22.07 -2.69 -23.37
CA THR A 192 21.98 -2.12 -24.73
C THR A 192 21.89 -3.27 -25.73
N SER A 193 20.83 -3.26 -26.53
CA SER A 193 20.67 -4.11 -27.71
C SER A 193 21.28 -3.43 -28.94
N THR A 194 22.23 -4.08 -29.63
CA THR A 194 22.16 -4.43 -31.09
C THR A 194 23.53 -4.85 -31.69
N THR A 195 23.48 -5.95 -32.45
CA THR A 195 24.31 -6.39 -33.61
C THR A 195 25.75 -6.95 -33.45
N LYS A 196 25.88 -8.19 -33.96
CA LYS A 196 27.07 -9.04 -34.27
C LYS A 196 27.80 -8.54 -35.56
N PRO A 197 29.13 -8.68 -35.77
CA PRO A 197 29.82 -9.94 -36.14
C PRO A 197 31.09 -10.32 -35.36
N ALA A 198 31.41 -11.61 -35.46
CA ALA A 198 32.38 -12.42 -34.70
C ALA A 198 33.86 -12.23 -35.09
N THR A 199 34.79 -12.72 -34.25
CA THR A 199 35.84 -13.74 -34.54
C THR A 199 36.99 -13.73 -33.48
N THR A 200 37.14 -14.85 -32.72
CA THR A 200 38.42 -15.52 -32.28
C THR A 200 39.32 -14.77 -31.26
N SER A 201 39.99 -15.29 -30.21
CA SER A 201 40.37 -16.61 -29.67
C SER A 201 41.06 -16.44 -28.29
N THR A 202 40.84 -17.39 -27.37
CA THR A 202 41.80 -18.07 -26.45
C THR A 202 42.72 -17.26 -25.48
N THR A 203 42.68 -17.56 -24.17
CA THR A 203 43.66 -18.40 -23.41
C THR A 203 43.82 -18.00 -21.93
N ALA A 204 43.71 -19.00 -21.04
CA ALA A 204 44.48 -19.23 -19.79
C ALA A 204 44.28 -18.29 -18.58
N LYS A 205 44.49 -18.66 -17.30
CA LYS A 205 44.81 -19.87 -16.50
C LYS A 205 45.17 -19.23 -15.11
N THR A 206 44.46 -19.43 -13.99
CA THR A 206 44.69 -20.47 -12.95
C THR A 206 45.17 -19.95 -11.58
N THR A 207 44.60 -20.58 -10.56
CA THR A 207 44.99 -20.87 -9.14
C THR A 207 45.14 -19.71 -8.16
N ALA A 208 44.33 -19.69 -7.09
CA ALA A 208 44.41 -20.46 -5.81
C ALA A 208 45.22 -19.65 -4.77
N ALA A 209 45.02 -19.74 -3.45
CA ALA A 209 44.31 -20.70 -2.62
C ALA A 209 44.07 -20.06 -1.22
N THR A 210 43.02 -20.51 -0.52
CA THR A 210 42.93 -20.89 0.92
C THR A 210 43.42 -19.86 1.99
N THR A 211 42.74 -19.53 3.10
CA THR A 211 42.21 -20.40 4.17
C THR A 211 41.56 -19.55 5.28
N THR A 212 40.31 -19.89 5.66
CA THR A 212 39.75 -20.02 7.04
C THR A 212 39.71 -18.82 8.00
N THR A 213 38.50 -18.49 8.50
CA THR A 213 38.07 -18.80 9.89
C THR A 213 36.55 -18.69 10.06
N LYS A 214 35.97 -19.72 10.67
CA LYS A 214 34.57 -19.91 11.06
C LYS A 214 34.04 -18.82 12.00
N THR A 215 32.78 -18.46 11.84
CA THR A 215 31.82 -18.39 12.97
C THR A 215 30.48 -18.94 12.49
N GLN A 216 29.83 -19.69 13.38
CA GLN A 216 28.72 -20.60 13.12
C GLN A 216 27.34 -19.92 12.98
N VAL A 217 26.55 -20.49 12.06
CA VAL A 217 25.17 -21.00 12.18
C VAL A 217 24.08 -20.08 12.79
N LYS A 218 23.08 -19.73 11.98
CA LYS A 218 21.72 -20.34 11.97
C LYS A 218 20.84 -19.60 10.96
N ASN A 219 20.40 -20.28 9.89
CA ASN A 219 19.15 -19.89 9.22
C ASN A 219 18.43 -21.10 8.60
N PRO A 220 17.76 -21.93 9.42
CA PRO A 220 16.63 -22.70 8.95
C PRO A 220 15.35 -21.99 9.41
N GLN A 221 14.70 -21.28 8.49
CA GLN A 221 13.27 -21.03 8.60
C GLN A 221 12.68 -20.94 7.19
N THR A 222 12.55 -22.10 6.56
CA THR A 222 11.36 -22.36 5.75
C THR A 222 10.21 -22.46 6.74
N SER A 223 9.60 -21.32 7.06
CA SER A 223 8.30 -21.27 7.73
C SER A 223 7.25 -21.83 6.78
N ASP A 224 7.29 -23.14 6.55
CA ASP A 224 6.13 -23.89 6.11
C ASP A 224 5.24 -24.03 7.36
N GLU A 225 4.51 -22.96 7.66
CA GLU A 225 3.35 -23.08 8.52
C GLU A 225 2.27 -23.81 7.73
N LEU A 226 2.35 -25.13 7.72
CA LEU A 226 1.20 -25.97 7.45
C LEU A 226 0.14 -25.57 8.47
N PRO A 227 -0.95 -24.90 8.06
CA PRO A 227 -1.93 -24.39 9.00
C PRO A 227 -2.44 -25.58 9.81
N TYR A 228 -2.55 -25.45 11.13
CA TYR A 228 -3.05 -26.54 12.01
C TYR A 228 -4.41 -27.09 11.56
N VAL A 229 -5.14 -26.32 10.75
CA VAL A 229 -6.36 -26.73 10.01
C VAL A 229 -6.09 -27.88 9.02
N ALA A 230 -4.97 -27.88 8.30
CA ALA A 230 -4.57 -28.95 7.40
C ALA A 230 -4.21 -30.25 8.15
N LEU A 231 -3.56 -30.14 9.31
CA LEU A 231 -3.29 -31.30 10.17
C LEU A 231 -4.58 -31.87 10.76
N LEU A 232 -5.50 -31.01 11.22
CA LEU A 232 -6.83 -31.42 11.70
C LEU A 232 -7.65 -32.09 10.60
N LEU A 233 -7.60 -31.59 9.36
CA LEU A 233 -8.26 -32.20 8.22
C LEU A 233 -7.67 -33.57 7.87
N LEU A 234 -6.36 -33.75 7.97
CA LEU A 234 -5.71 -35.03 7.73
C LEU A 234 -6.14 -36.08 8.78
N VAL A 235 -6.15 -35.70 10.07
CA VAL A 235 -6.60 -36.59 11.16
C VAL A 235 -8.08 -36.94 11.03
N ALA A 236 -8.94 -35.98 10.68
CA ALA A 236 -10.36 -36.23 10.44
C ALA A 236 -10.58 -37.17 9.24
N SER A 237 -9.81 -37.01 8.16
CA SER A 237 -9.89 -37.87 6.98
C SER A 237 -9.49 -39.32 7.31
N ALA A 238 -8.43 -39.51 8.11
CA ALA A 238 -8.00 -40.84 8.55
C ALA A 238 -9.06 -41.53 9.42
N PHE A 239 -9.73 -40.79 10.31
CA PHE A 239 -10.80 -41.32 11.15
C PHE A 239 -12.01 -41.77 10.31
N VAL A 240 -12.40 -41.01 9.29
CA VAL A 240 -13.50 -41.37 8.38
C VAL A 240 -13.15 -42.62 7.56
N ILE A 241 -11.93 -42.75 7.07
CA ILE A 241 -11.48 -43.93 6.30
C ILE A 241 -11.48 -45.20 7.17
N VAL A 242 -11.02 -45.12 8.42
CA VAL A 242 -11.05 -46.26 9.36
C VAL A 242 -12.50 -46.67 9.68
N ARG A 243 -13.40 -45.70 9.83
CA ARG A 243 -14.82 -45.97 10.10
C ARG A 243 -15.54 -46.59 8.89
N LEU A 244 -15.20 -46.15 7.68
CA LEU A 244 -15.74 -46.72 6.44
C LEU A 244 -15.24 -48.16 6.21
N ARG A 245 -13.97 -48.45 6.49
CA ARG A 245 -13.40 -49.81 6.40
C ARG A 245 -14.04 -50.79 7.38
N LYS A 246 -14.39 -50.35 8.59
CA LYS A 246 -15.11 -51.19 9.56
C LYS A 246 -16.57 -51.48 9.18
N GLN A 247 -17.14 -50.74 8.23
CA GLN A 247 -18.50 -51.01 7.72
C GLN A 247 -18.52 -51.87 6.45
N THR A 248 -17.35 -52.16 5.86
CA THR A 248 -17.21 -52.99 4.65
C THR A 248 -16.55 -54.35 4.92
N ALA A 249 -16.32 -54.68 6.20
CA ALA A 249 -15.87 -55.99 6.66
C ALA A 249 -16.98 -56.67 7.46
#